data_AF-T0Z7E2-F1
#
_entry.id   AF-T0Z7E2-F1
#
_cell.length_a   1.000
_cell.length_b   1.000
_cell.length_c   1.000
_cell.angle_alpha   90.00
_cell.angle_beta   90.00
_cell.angle_gamma   90.00
#
_symmetry.space_group_name_H-M   'P 1'
#
loop_
_entity.id
_entity.type
_entity.pdbx_description
1 polymer ?
#
loop_
_entity_poly.entity_id
_entity_poly.type
_entity_poly.pdbx_seq_one_letter_code
_entity_poly.pdbx_strand_id
1 'polypeptide(L)'
;MLLLAVALVKLAEWNDQKVSFQLFPHKVLVLPQITLLVLAFALGAGLVFLIHGLSDFLSWVENLREGREEKRSEKAMALWKRAWTEINRSHLPQAISVLERLVTLFPDHKEALLLYGDLKRSAGDYVGAIRIHRRARVFDEEDVRLVLALASDYEGAGRVEDALALLREYFKKEGRNREVLEFFRRLLIKNERWEEALSVQTVLARSFEKGERRDREVSILVGIRFEVGFLLHRQGQTEGARRAFRGALKIDPSFTPARIGLAEAQMAEGREKEGIENLWEGWERTGQTLHLVRLEEFYLEKGNPDAVISLYEKALGKKPGNPGLRYHQARVQNLLGMEEEALFRLEALEGDADWGGEFYRLTGEIYERRGQIELALDAYKRILSLVPSDDQPYVCKACRTFYPGWSGRCPACHQWNTIVRTDGLLFTDRPHGEADSPTIPSAPSLRTAYQEYFSGPTPP
;
A
#
# COMPACT_ATOMS: atom_id res chain seq x y z
N MET A 1 -11.76 36.24 -70.72
CA MET A 1 -12.44 37.51 -70.35
C MET A 1 -12.88 38.33 -71.55
N LEU A 2 -12.00 38.70 -72.50
CA LEU A 2 -12.37 39.53 -73.67
C LEU A 2 -13.41 38.87 -74.61
N LEU A 3 -13.25 37.58 -74.93
CA LEU A 3 -14.22 36.82 -75.75
C LEU A 3 -15.59 36.65 -75.07
N LEU A 4 -15.60 36.49 -73.73
CA LEU A 4 -16.83 36.40 -72.95
C LEU A 4 -17.58 37.73 -72.92
N ALA A 5 -16.85 38.84 -72.78
CA ALA A 5 -17.43 40.18 -72.84
C ALA A 5 -18.06 40.48 -74.22
N VAL A 6 -17.38 40.11 -75.31
CA VAL A 6 -17.92 40.23 -76.68
C VAL A 6 -19.16 39.35 -76.87
N ALA A 7 -19.16 38.12 -76.35
CA ALA A 7 -20.32 37.23 -76.41
C ALA A 7 -21.52 37.75 -75.60
N LEU A 8 -21.29 38.33 -74.41
CA LEU A 8 -22.33 38.92 -73.56
C LEU A 8 -22.97 40.16 -74.20
N VAL A 9 -22.16 41.01 -74.85
CA VAL A 9 -22.66 42.18 -75.61
C VAL A 9 -23.52 41.73 -76.78
N LYS A 10 -23.08 40.74 -77.57
CA LYS A 10 -23.90 40.18 -78.66
C LYS A 10 -25.17 39.49 -78.17
N LEU A 11 -25.11 38.78 -77.05
CA LEU A 11 -26.30 38.18 -76.45
C LEU A 11 -27.30 39.26 -76.02
N ALA A 12 -26.81 40.36 -75.44
CA ALA A 12 -27.61 41.52 -75.03
C ALA A 12 -28.33 42.19 -76.22
N GLU A 13 -27.68 42.25 -77.38
CA GLU A 13 -28.28 42.75 -78.62
C GLU A 13 -29.36 41.81 -79.19
N TRP A 14 -29.27 40.49 -78.95
CA TRP A 14 -30.19 39.49 -79.50
C TRP A 14 -31.39 39.17 -78.61
N ASN A 15 -31.43 39.63 -77.37
CA ASN A 15 -32.50 39.31 -76.42
C ASN A 15 -33.16 40.58 -75.87
N ASP A 16 -34.28 40.98 -76.49
CA ASP A 16 -35.00 42.22 -76.16
C ASP A 16 -36.08 42.03 -75.07
N GLN A 17 -36.05 40.89 -74.35
CA GLN A 17 -37.00 40.61 -73.27
C GLN A 17 -36.65 41.42 -72.01
N LYS A 18 -37.61 42.25 -71.58
CA LYS A 18 -37.49 43.17 -70.43
C LYS A 18 -38.35 42.68 -69.28
N VAL A 19 -37.79 42.67 -68.08
CA VAL A 19 -38.48 42.31 -66.83
C VAL A 19 -38.67 43.58 -66.02
N SER A 20 -39.91 43.81 -65.54
CA SER A 20 -40.24 44.97 -64.71
C SER A 20 -40.36 44.56 -63.24
N PHE A 21 -39.68 45.27 -62.36
CA PHE A 21 -39.74 45.09 -60.91
C PHE A 21 -40.35 46.34 -60.28
N GLN A 22 -41.44 46.18 -59.54
CA GLN A 22 -42.06 47.26 -58.79
C GLN A 22 -41.42 47.33 -57.40
N LEU A 23 -40.38 48.16 -57.26
CA LEU A 23 -39.58 48.24 -56.02
C LEU A 23 -40.26 49.08 -54.93
N PHE A 24 -41.06 50.06 -55.34
CA PHE A 24 -41.87 50.93 -54.49
C PHE A 24 -43.19 51.26 -55.21
N PRO A 25 -44.24 51.74 -54.52
CA PRO A 25 -45.55 52.01 -55.12
C PRO A 25 -45.50 52.88 -56.40
N HIS A 26 -44.50 53.75 -56.54
CA HIS A 26 -44.34 54.66 -57.68
C HIS A 26 -43.00 54.53 -58.43
N LYS A 27 -42.23 53.45 -58.23
CA LYS A 27 -40.97 53.21 -58.97
C LYS A 27 -40.95 51.80 -59.55
N VAL A 28 -41.00 51.73 -60.88
CA VAL A 28 -40.85 50.50 -61.65
C VAL A 28 -39.46 50.51 -62.30
N LEU A 29 -38.63 49.54 -61.95
CA LEU A 29 -37.32 49.32 -62.55
C LEU A 29 -37.48 48.29 -63.67
N VAL A 30 -37.15 48.68 -64.91
CA VAL A 30 -37.19 47.77 -66.07
C VAL A 30 -35.76 47.40 -66.42
N LEU A 31 -35.42 46.11 -66.30
CA LEU A 31 -34.10 45.59 -66.64
C LEU A 31 -34.19 44.55 -67.77
N PRO A 32 -33.23 44.53 -68.71
CA PRO A 32 -33.09 43.42 -69.65
C PRO A 32 -32.84 42.10 -68.90
N GLN A 33 -33.44 41.00 -69.35
CA GLN A 33 -33.29 39.69 -68.71
C GLN A 33 -31.83 39.23 -68.63
N ILE A 34 -31.00 39.61 -69.61
CA ILE A 34 -29.57 39.31 -69.61
C ILE A 34 -28.83 40.00 -68.46
N THR A 35 -29.22 41.22 -68.10
CA THR A 35 -28.63 41.93 -66.96
C THR A 35 -28.89 41.18 -65.65
N LEU A 36 -30.07 40.59 -65.49
CA LEU A 36 -30.39 39.74 -64.33
C LEU A 36 -29.56 38.46 -64.29
N LEU A 37 -29.38 37.80 -65.44
CA LEU A 37 -28.55 36.59 -65.54
C LEU A 37 -27.08 36.88 -65.20
N VAL A 38 -26.54 37.98 -65.72
CA VAL A 38 -25.17 38.42 -65.41
C VAL A 38 -25.02 38.78 -63.94
N LEU A 39 -25.99 39.49 -63.36
CA LEU A 39 -25.98 39.82 -61.92
C LEU A 39 -26.07 38.57 -61.03
N ALA A 40 -26.93 37.61 -61.38
CA ALA A 40 -27.06 36.35 -60.64
C ALA A 40 -25.77 35.51 -60.74
N PHE A 41 -25.16 35.43 -61.92
CA PHE A 41 -23.86 34.78 -62.10
C PHE A 41 -22.75 35.50 -61.33
N ALA A 42 -22.71 36.84 -61.37
CA ALA A 42 -21.73 37.63 -60.62
C ALA A 42 -21.90 37.48 -59.10
N LEU A 43 -23.15 37.44 -58.60
CA LEU A 43 -23.45 37.17 -57.20
C LEU A 43 -23.05 35.74 -56.80
N GLY A 44 -23.35 34.75 -57.63
CA GLY A 44 -22.93 33.35 -57.41
C GLY A 44 -21.41 33.20 -57.40
N ALA A 45 -20.72 33.79 -58.38
CA ALA A 45 -19.25 33.81 -58.44
C ALA A 45 -18.64 34.56 -57.25
N GLY A 46 -19.26 35.68 -56.83
CA GLY A 46 -18.86 36.45 -55.66
C GLY A 46 -19.03 35.66 -54.36
N LEU A 47 -20.13 34.92 -54.21
CA LEU A 47 -20.38 34.04 -53.07
C LEU A 47 -19.37 32.89 -53.01
N VAL A 48 -19.10 32.24 -54.16
CA VAL A 48 -18.09 31.18 -54.27
C VAL A 48 -16.70 31.70 -53.91
N PHE A 49 -16.33 32.88 -54.40
CA PHE A 49 -15.06 33.53 -54.06
C PHE A 49 -14.98 33.93 -52.59
N LEU A 50 -16.08 34.39 -51.99
CA LEU A 50 -16.17 34.67 -50.55
C LEU A 50 -15.99 33.41 -49.71
N ILE A 51 -16.66 32.32 -50.07
CA ILE A 51 -16.59 31.04 -49.36
C ILE A 51 -15.18 30.44 -49.48
N HIS A 52 -14.62 30.39 -50.69
CA HIS A 52 -13.27 29.87 -50.90
C HIS A 52 -12.21 30.78 -50.27
N GLY A 53 -12.33 32.10 -50.42
CA GLY A 53 -11.42 33.04 -49.80
C GLY A 53 -11.45 32.97 -48.27
N LEU A 54 -12.63 32.76 -47.66
CA LEU A 54 -12.76 32.52 -46.22
C LEU A 54 -12.15 31.18 -45.82
N SER A 55 -12.41 30.12 -46.59
CA SER A 55 -11.82 28.79 -46.36
C SER A 55 -10.29 28.82 -46.44
N ASP A 56 -9.74 29.42 -47.49
CA ASP A 56 -8.30 29.56 -47.71
C ASP A 56 -7.66 30.40 -46.60
N PHE A 57 -8.34 31.46 -46.14
CA PHE A 57 -7.90 32.26 -45.00
C PHE A 57 -7.88 31.45 -43.70
N LEU A 58 -8.92 30.65 -43.42
CA LEU A 58 -8.97 29.79 -42.25
C LEU A 58 -7.87 28.72 -42.30
N SER A 59 -7.68 28.06 -43.45
CA SER A 59 -6.60 27.08 -43.64
C SER A 59 -5.21 27.72 -43.52
N TRP A 60 -5.01 28.95 -43.98
CA TRP A 60 -3.76 29.69 -43.78
C TRP A 60 -3.51 30.01 -42.30
N VAL A 61 -4.54 30.40 -41.55
CA VAL A 61 -4.44 30.63 -40.10
C VAL A 61 -4.11 29.33 -39.36
N GLU A 62 -4.74 28.21 -39.73
CA GLU A 62 -4.44 26.88 -39.19
C GLU A 62 -2.99 26.48 -39.49
N ASN A 63 -2.53 26.58 -40.74
CA ASN A 63 -1.14 26.27 -41.12
C ASN A 63 -0.12 27.14 -40.38
N LEU A 64 -0.42 28.42 -40.14
CA LEU A 64 0.43 29.29 -39.34
C LEU A 64 0.46 28.89 -37.87
N ARG A 65 -0.67 28.45 -37.32
CA ARG A 65 -0.76 27.95 -35.96
C ARG A 65 0.01 26.65 -35.82
N GLU A 66 -0.17 25.71 -36.73
CA GLU A 66 0.58 24.45 -36.80
C GLU A 66 2.08 24.70 -36.91
N GLY A 67 2.53 25.57 -37.82
CA GLY A 67 3.95 25.90 -37.95
C GLY A 67 4.55 26.60 -36.72
N ARG A 68 3.74 27.29 -35.89
CA ARG A 68 4.18 27.81 -34.58
C ARG A 68 4.24 26.72 -33.52
N GLU A 69 3.23 25.84 -33.48
CA GLU A 69 3.17 24.70 -32.56
C GLU A 69 4.30 23.70 -32.83
N GLU A 70 4.65 23.46 -34.10
CA GLU A 70 5.79 22.64 -34.52
C GLU A 70 7.11 23.23 -34.01
N LYS A 71 7.40 24.50 -34.28
CA LYS A 71 8.60 25.19 -33.75
C LYS A 71 8.63 25.22 -32.23
N ARG A 72 7.46 25.34 -31.58
CA ARG A 72 7.32 25.28 -30.12
C ARG A 72 7.71 23.88 -29.62
N SER A 73 7.23 22.82 -30.27
CA SER A 73 7.52 21.41 -29.97
C SER A 73 9.00 21.07 -30.19
N GLU A 74 9.58 21.48 -31.32
CA GLU A 74 11.02 21.28 -31.61
C GLU A 74 11.91 21.89 -30.54
N LYS A 75 11.59 23.11 -30.10
CA LYS A 75 12.36 23.81 -29.06
C LYS A 75 12.21 23.14 -27.70
N ALA A 76 11.01 22.66 -27.35
CA ALA A 76 10.78 21.88 -26.14
C ALA A 76 11.58 20.57 -26.18
N MET A 77 11.52 19.84 -27.30
CA MET A 77 12.25 18.59 -27.52
C MET A 77 13.77 18.78 -27.43
N ALA A 78 14.31 19.87 -27.99
CA ALA A 78 15.74 20.18 -27.91
C ALA A 78 16.21 20.40 -26.46
N LEU A 79 15.43 21.13 -25.66
CA LEU A 79 15.71 21.33 -24.24
C LEU A 79 15.54 20.04 -23.43
N TRP A 80 14.51 19.25 -23.72
CA TRP A 80 14.28 17.95 -23.12
C TRP A 80 15.44 16.98 -23.36
N LYS A 81 15.92 16.86 -24.61
CA LYS A 81 17.08 16.05 -24.98
C LYS A 81 18.35 16.51 -24.24
N ARG A 82 18.54 17.81 -24.11
CA ARG A 82 19.66 18.37 -23.36
C ARG A 82 19.57 18.02 -21.86
N ALA A 83 18.40 18.15 -21.24
CA ALA A 83 18.20 17.76 -19.85
C ALA A 83 18.56 16.28 -19.62
N TRP A 84 18.08 15.39 -20.50
CA TRP A 84 18.43 13.96 -20.46
C TRP A 84 19.93 13.69 -20.63
N THR A 85 20.60 14.46 -21.49
CA THR A 85 22.04 14.33 -21.69
C THR A 85 22.81 14.67 -20.41
N GLU A 86 22.41 15.72 -19.69
CA GLU A 86 23.04 16.08 -18.41
C GLU A 86 22.72 15.06 -17.31
N ILE A 87 21.51 14.50 -17.27
CA ILE A 87 21.14 13.42 -16.34
C ILE A 87 22.02 12.19 -16.57
N ASN A 88 22.18 11.76 -17.81
CA ASN A 88 23.00 10.59 -18.15
C ASN A 88 24.50 10.80 -17.82
N ARG A 89 24.94 12.05 -17.75
CA ARG A 89 26.29 12.45 -17.31
C ARG A 89 26.41 12.63 -15.79
N SER A 90 25.32 12.39 -15.05
CA SER A 90 25.23 12.64 -13.59
C SER A 90 25.46 14.11 -13.19
N HIS A 91 25.27 15.04 -14.13
CA HIS A 91 25.38 16.48 -13.89
C HIS A 91 24.04 17.05 -13.40
N LEU A 92 23.64 16.69 -12.18
CA LEU A 92 22.32 17.02 -11.64
C LEU A 92 22.01 18.52 -11.58
N PRO A 93 22.92 19.42 -11.16
CA PRO A 93 22.64 20.86 -11.14
C PRO A 93 22.36 21.44 -12.53
N GLN A 94 23.11 21.00 -13.55
CA GLN A 94 22.94 21.43 -14.93
C GLN A 94 21.63 20.90 -15.51
N ALA A 95 21.28 19.64 -15.22
CA ALA A 95 20.00 19.06 -15.61
C ALA A 95 18.81 19.85 -15.02
N ILE A 96 18.88 20.17 -13.72
CA ILE A 96 17.88 21.00 -13.02
C ILE A 96 17.74 22.37 -13.68
N SER A 97 18.85 23.03 -14.03
CA SER A 97 18.83 24.34 -14.71
C SER A 97 18.20 24.26 -16.11
N VAL A 98 18.51 23.22 -16.88
CA VAL A 98 17.89 23.03 -18.21
C VAL A 98 16.40 22.74 -18.09
N LEU A 99 15.99 21.92 -17.13
CA LEU A 99 14.58 21.62 -16.85
C LEU A 99 13.83 22.85 -16.36
N GLU A 100 14.41 23.66 -15.48
CA GLU A 100 13.83 24.92 -15.02
C GLU A 100 13.55 25.85 -16.21
N ARG A 101 14.50 25.98 -17.13
CA ARG A 101 14.30 26.74 -18.38
C ARG A 101 13.20 26.14 -19.25
N LEU A 102 13.14 24.82 -19.36
CA LEU A 102 12.13 24.11 -20.14
C LEU A 102 10.73 24.38 -19.57
N VAL A 103 10.50 24.15 -18.27
CA VAL A 103 9.18 24.35 -17.65
C VAL A 103 8.79 25.81 -17.51
N THR A 104 9.74 26.74 -17.63
CA THR A 104 9.45 28.19 -17.68
C THR A 104 8.95 28.60 -19.07
N LEU A 105 9.56 28.07 -20.13
CA LEU A 105 9.15 28.34 -21.51
C LEU A 105 7.93 27.54 -21.95
N PHE A 106 7.73 26.36 -21.35
CA PHE A 106 6.64 25.43 -21.66
C PHE A 106 6.00 24.93 -20.35
N PRO A 107 5.13 25.76 -19.72
CA PRO A 107 4.57 25.46 -18.41
C PRO A 107 3.62 24.25 -18.36
N ASP A 108 3.18 23.78 -19.52
CA ASP A 108 2.25 22.67 -19.76
C ASP A 108 2.95 21.33 -20.06
N HIS A 109 4.29 21.31 -20.15
CA HIS A 109 5.03 20.09 -20.46
C HIS A 109 5.09 19.15 -19.24
N LYS A 110 4.16 18.20 -19.17
CA LYS A 110 3.94 17.29 -18.03
C LYS A 110 5.19 16.50 -17.65
N GLU A 111 5.86 15.89 -18.64
CA GLU A 111 7.05 15.05 -18.45
C GLU A 111 8.23 15.86 -17.91
N ALA A 112 8.39 17.10 -18.39
CA ALA A 112 9.38 18.05 -17.88
C ALA A 112 9.14 18.41 -16.42
N LEU A 113 7.89 18.66 -16.05
CA LEU A 113 7.52 18.96 -14.68
C LEU A 113 7.72 17.76 -13.75
N LEU A 114 7.30 16.56 -14.16
CA LEU A 114 7.49 15.33 -13.39
C LEU A 114 8.99 15.07 -13.15
N LEU A 115 9.80 15.10 -14.21
CA LEU A 115 11.24 14.88 -14.08
C LEU A 115 11.92 15.99 -13.26
N TYR A 116 11.49 17.24 -13.41
CA TYR A 116 12.05 18.36 -12.65
C TYR A 116 11.73 18.23 -11.16
N GLY A 117 10.50 17.88 -10.79
CA GLY A 117 10.13 17.62 -9.41
C GLY A 117 10.86 16.42 -8.83
N ASP A 118 11.02 15.34 -9.60
CA ASP A 118 11.79 14.15 -9.18
C ASP A 118 13.27 14.47 -8.90
N LEU A 119 13.92 15.27 -9.75
CA LEU A 119 15.29 15.72 -9.50
C LEU A 119 15.39 16.67 -8.30
N LYS A 120 14.39 17.51 -8.08
CA LYS A 120 14.32 18.36 -6.88
C LYS A 120 14.19 17.51 -5.61
N ARG A 121 13.34 16.49 -5.63
CA ARG A 121 13.20 15.53 -4.53
C ARG A 121 14.51 14.78 -4.28
N SER A 122 15.18 14.28 -5.33
CA SER A 122 16.45 13.56 -5.17
C SER A 122 17.59 14.44 -4.63
N ALA A 123 17.53 15.74 -4.90
CA ALA A 123 18.40 16.76 -4.30
C ALA A 123 18.02 17.15 -2.85
N GLY A 124 16.96 16.57 -2.27
CA GLY A 124 16.45 16.90 -0.93
C GLY A 124 15.59 18.17 -0.86
N ASP A 125 15.33 18.85 -1.98
CA ASP A 125 14.44 20.02 -2.07
C ASP A 125 12.97 19.55 -2.20
N TYR A 126 12.45 18.96 -1.12
CA TYR A 126 11.08 18.44 -1.09
C TYR A 126 10.03 19.56 -1.29
N VAL A 127 10.28 20.77 -0.77
CA VAL A 127 9.36 21.91 -0.93
C VAL A 127 9.30 22.37 -2.38
N GLY A 128 10.45 22.41 -3.08
CA GLY A 128 10.52 22.65 -4.51
C GLY A 128 9.79 21.56 -5.30
N ALA A 129 10.04 20.29 -5.00
CA ALA A 129 9.40 19.15 -5.64
C ALA A 129 7.86 19.22 -5.53
N ILE A 130 7.33 19.45 -4.32
CA ILE A 130 5.88 19.62 -4.07
C ILE A 130 5.30 20.71 -4.96
N ARG A 131 5.98 21.86 -5.08
CA ARG A 131 5.50 22.99 -5.91
C ARG A 131 5.40 22.60 -7.38
N ILE A 132 6.41 21.91 -7.89
CA ILE A 132 6.49 21.51 -9.30
C ILE A 132 5.48 20.39 -9.61
N HIS A 133 5.43 19.33 -8.80
CA HIS A 133 4.48 18.23 -9.00
C HIS A 133 3.02 18.66 -8.80
N ARG A 134 2.75 19.55 -7.84
CA ARG A 134 1.40 20.14 -7.71
C ARG A 134 1.00 20.94 -8.94
N ARG A 135 1.94 21.68 -9.56
CA ARG A 135 1.69 22.39 -10.82
C ARG A 135 1.41 21.43 -11.98
N ALA A 136 2.17 20.33 -12.08
CA ALA A 136 1.91 19.30 -13.08
C ALA A 136 0.54 18.63 -12.93
N ARG A 137 0.12 18.33 -11.69
CA ARG A 137 -1.15 17.66 -11.41
C ARG A 137 -2.38 18.47 -11.83
N VAL A 138 -2.27 19.80 -11.99
CA VAL A 138 -3.37 20.63 -12.53
C VAL A 138 -3.75 20.22 -13.95
N PHE A 139 -2.80 19.71 -14.74
CA PHE A 139 -3.04 19.27 -16.12
C PHE A 139 -3.51 17.80 -16.20
N ASP A 140 -3.35 17.04 -15.12
CA ASP A 140 -3.72 15.63 -15.02
C ASP A 140 -3.86 15.21 -13.55
N GLU A 141 -5.09 15.28 -13.03
CA GLU A 141 -5.33 15.00 -11.61
C GLU A 141 -5.20 13.51 -11.26
N GLU A 142 -5.38 12.64 -12.27
CA GLU A 142 -5.46 11.18 -12.14
C GLU A 142 -4.18 10.46 -12.57
N ASP A 143 -3.20 11.16 -13.16
CA ASP A 143 -1.89 10.57 -13.48
C ASP A 143 -1.24 9.99 -12.22
N VAL A 144 -1.20 8.66 -12.19
CA VAL A 144 -0.68 7.84 -11.11
C VAL A 144 0.74 8.24 -10.72
N ARG A 145 1.58 8.59 -11.71
CA ARG A 145 2.98 8.97 -11.47
C ARG A 145 3.05 10.26 -10.67
N LEU A 146 2.20 11.24 -10.99
CA LEU A 146 2.15 12.51 -10.27
C LEU A 146 1.56 12.37 -8.87
N VAL A 147 0.54 11.51 -8.69
CA VAL A 147 -0.01 11.21 -7.36
C VAL A 147 1.05 10.58 -6.46
N LEU A 148 1.76 9.55 -6.96
CA LEU A 148 2.83 8.89 -6.22
C LEU A 148 4.01 9.83 -5.95
N ALA A 149 4.40 10.64 -6.94
CA ALA A 149 5.50 11.57 -6.79
C ALA A 149 5.18 12.62 -5.72
N LEU A 150 4.01 13.25 -5.79
CA LEU A 150 3.58 14.25 -4.82
C LEU A 150 3.39 13.66 -3.42
N ALA A 151 2.84 12.44 -3.30
CA ALA A 151 2.74 11.74 -2.02
C ALA A 151 4.12 11.44 -1.41
N SER A 152 5.09 11.03 -2.24
CA SER A 152 6.47 10.81 -1.83
C SER A 152 7.17 12.10 -1.42
N ASP A 153 6.91 13.22 -2.10
CA ASP A 153 7.48 14.51 -1.72
C ASP A 153 6.94 15.00 -0.38
N TYR A 154 5.64 14.84 -0.13
CA TYR A 154 5.05 15.15 1.18
C TYR A 154 5.60 14.26 2.30
N GLU A 155 5.75 12.95 2.06
CA GLU A 155 6.38 12.05 3.04
C GLU A 155 7.82 12.46 3.33
N GLY A 156 8.62 12.77 2.29
CA GLY A 156 10.00 13.24 2.43
C GLY A 156 10.11 14.58 3.16
N ALA A 157 9.13 15.47 2.99
CA ALA A 157 9.03 16.72 3.74
C ALA A 157 8.51 16.56 5.18
N GLY A 158 8.20 15.34 5.64
CA GLY A 158 7.56 15.09 6.93
C GLY A 158 6.09 15.54 7.03
N ARG A 159 5.49 15.95 5.90
CA ARG A 159 4.11 16.44 5.79
C ARG A 159 3.14 15.28 5.57
N VAL A 160 3.11 14.34 6.51
CA VAL A 160 2.36 13.09 6.40
C VAL A 160 0.86 13.30 6.19
N GLU A 161 0.24 14.26 6.89
CA GLU A 161 -1.19 14.52 6.77
C GLU A 161 -1.59 15.06 5.39
N ASP A 162 -0.72 15.84 4.73
CA ASP A 162 -0.95 16.28 3.35
C ASP A 162 -0.86 15.11 2.35
N ALA A 163 0.09 14.19 2.56
CA ALA A 163 0.19 12.96 1.77
C ALA A 163 -1.08 12.09 1.94
N LEU A 164 -1.54 11.90 3.17
CA LEU A 164 -2.77 11.15 3.46
C LEU A 164 -4.01 11.83 2.88
N ALA A 165 -4.10 13.17 2.95
CA ALA A 165 -5.21 13.91 2.36
C ALA A 165 -5.26 13.74 0.83
N LEU A 166 -4.11 13.85 0.16
CA LEU A 166 -3.98 13.61 -1.29
C LEU A 166 -4.44 12.19 -1.68
N LEU A 167 -3.94 11.17 -0.96
CA LEU A 167 -4.23 9.77 -1.28
C LEU A 167 -5.69 9.40 -0.94
N ARG A 168 -6.25 10.02 0.11
CA ARG A 168 -7.67 9.89 0.47
C ARG A 168 -8.57 10.52 -0.60
N GLU A 169 -8.20 11.67 -1.15
CA GLU A 169 -8.90 12.29 -2.27
C GLU A 169 -8.90 11.37 -3.49
N TYR A 170 -7.74 10.84 -3.86
CA TYR A 170 -7.59 9.87 -4.96
C TYR A 170 -8.47 8.62 -4.74
N PHE A 171 -8.43 8.04 -3.55
CA PHE A 171 -9.24 6.87 -3.20
C PHE A 171 -10.75 7.15 -3.23
N LYS A 172 -11.17 8.34 -2.78
CA LYS A 172 -12.59 8.76 -2.78
C LYS A 172 -13.13 9.01 -4.19
N LYS A 173 -12.29 9.45 -5.13
CA LYS A 173 -12.61 9.57 -6.56
C LYS A 173 -12.57 8.22 -7.30
N GLU A 174 -12.69 7.09 -6.59
CA GLU A 174 -12.60 5.74 -7.16
C GLU A 174 -11.24 5.43 -7.83
N GLY A 175 -10.17 6.13 -7.46
CA GLY A 175 -8.82 5.79 -7.88
C GLY A 175 -8.40 4.42 -7.37
N ARG A 176 -8.25 3.44 -8.27
CA ARG A 176 -7.96 2.03 -7.94
C ARG A 176 -6.58 1.53 -8.40
N ASN A 177 -5.67 2.42 -8.81
CA ASN A 177 -4.32 1.99 -9.18
C ASN A 177 -3.60 1.32 -7.99
N ARG A 178 -3.12 0.09 -8.20
CA ARG A 178 -2.56 -0.76 -7.14
C ARG A 178 -1.36 -0.13 -6.43
N GLU A 179 -0.46 0.52 -7.18
CA GLU A 179 0.74 1.15 -6.61
C GLU A 179 0.38 2.30 -5.67
N VAL A 180 -0.61 3.13 -6.05
CA VAL A 180 -1.12 4.22 -5.20
C VAL A 180 -1.75 3.65 -3.93
N LEU A 181 -2.58 2.61 -4.05
CA LEU A 181 -3.21 1.96 -2.90
C LEU A 181 -2.19 1.30 -1.98
N GLU A 182 -1.14 0.69 -2.52
CA GLU A 182 -0.05 0.10 -1.76
C GLU A 182 0.75 1.15 -0.99
N PHE A 183 1.05 2.30 -1.63
CA PHE A 183 1.69 3.44 -0.98
C PHE A 183 0.79 3.99 0.13
N PHE A 184 -0.50 4.18 -0.16
CA PHE A 184 -1.47 4.71 0.79
C PHE A 184 -1.61 3.80 2.01
N ARG A 185 -1.82 2.50 1.80
CA ARG A 185 -1.85 1.50 2.87
C ARG A 185 -0.56 1.50 3.69
N ARG A 186 0.63 1.56 3.06
CA ARG A 186 1.91 1.62 3.79
C ARG A 186 1.97 2.83 4.71
N LEU A 187 1.58 4.00 4.21
CA LEU A 187 1.58 5.24 5.01
C LEU A 187 0.56 5.17 6.15
N LEU A 188 -0.62 4.61 5.91
CA LEU A 188 -1.65 4.41 6.94
C LEU A 188 -1.17 3.45 8.05
N ILE A 189 -0.56 2.31 7.70
CA ILE A 189 0.01 1.35 8.68
C ILE A 189 1.11 2.01 9.50
N LYS A 190 2.02 2.74 8.85
CA LYS A 190 3.14 3.43 9.52
C LYS A 190 2.66 4.46 10.55
N ASN A 191 1.51 5.07 10.31
CA ASN A 191 0.90 6.08 11.19
C ASN A 191 -0.28 5.51 12.01
N GLU A 192 -0.40 4.18 12.08
CA GLU A 192 -1.40 3.48 12.90
C GLU A 192 -2.86 3.90 12.63
N ARG A 193 -3.15 4.34 11.40
CA ARG A 193 -4.50 4.69 10.92
C ARG A 193 -5.24 3.42 10.48
N TRP A 194 -5.50 2.52 11.44
CA TRP A 194 -5.93 1.14 11.17
C TRP A 194 -7.27 1.01 10.45
N GLU A 195 -8.26 1.83 10.79
CA GLU A 195 -9.58 1.78 10.14
C GLU A 195 -9.51 2.20 8.66
N GLU A 196 -8.80 3.27 8.36
CA GLU A 196 -8.55 3.69 6.98
C GLU A 196 -7.73 2.64 6.23
N ALA A 197 -6.69 2.09 6.87
CA ALA A 197 -5.87 1.02 6.29
C ALA A 197 -6.72 -0.21 5.93
N LEU A 198 -7.70 -0.57 6.78
CA LEU A 198 -8.62 -1.67 6.52
C LEU A 198 -9.46 -1.44 5.26
N SER A 199 -9.94 -0.21 5.06
CA SER A 199 -10.74 0.16 3.89
C SER A 199 -9.94 0.01 2.58
N VAL A 200 -8.71 0.53 2.57
CA VAL A 200 -7.81 0.48 1.42
C VAL A 200 -7.36 -0.95 1.16
N GLN A 201 -6.96 -1.68 2.21
CA GLN A 201 -6.50 -3.06 2.10
C GLN A 201 -7.58 -3.99 1.56
N THR A 202 -8.84 -3.78 1.95
CA THR A 202 -9.96 -4.60 1.47
C THR A 202 -10.14 -4.47 -0.05
N VAL A 203 -9.96 -3.26 -0.59
CA VAL A 203 -9.99 -3.01 -2.04
C VAL A 203 -8.77 -3.62 -2.71
N LEU A 204 -7.58 -3.40 -2.14
CA LEU A 204 -6.32 -3.90 -2.70
C LEU A 204 -6.30 -5.42 -2.80
N ALA A 205 -6.67 -6.14 -1.74
CA ALA A 205 -6.72 -7.60 -1.72
C ALA A 205 -7.72 -8.20 -2.74
N ARG A 206 -8.79 -7.46 -3.07
CA ARG A 206 -9.77 -7.86 -4.10
C ARG A 206 -9.30 -7.55 -5.52
N SER A 207 -8.36 -6.62 -5.68
CA SER A 207 -7.84 -6.21 -6.98
C SER A 207 -6.93 -7.27 -7.62
N PHE A 208 -6.42 -8.22 -6.84
CA PHE A 208 -5.57 -9.31 -7.33
C PHE A 208 -6.38 -10.58 -7.59
N GLU A 209 -6.00 -11.29 -8.65
CA GLU A 209 -6.49 -12.63 -8.93
C GLU A 209 -5.97 -13.63 -7.90
N LYS A 210 -6.53 -14.84 -7.87
CA LYS A 210 -6.03 -15.90 -6.96
C LYS A 210 -4.57 -16.21 -7.29
N GLY A 211 -3.74 -16.29 -6.26
CA GLY A 211 -2.31 -16.55 -6.38
C GLY A 211 -1.53 -15.88 -5.26
N GLU A 212 -0.21 -16.10 -5.26
CA GLU A 212 0.67 -15.72 -4.15
C GLU A 212 0.57 -14.23 -3.78
N ARG A 213 0.45 -13.34 -4.77
CA ARG A 213 0.33 -11.90 -4.51
C ARG A 213 -0.94 -11.57 -3.73
N ARG A 214 -2.07 -12.20 -4.08
CA ARG A 214 -3.32 -12.05 -3.35
C ARG A 214 -3.22 -12.65 -1.95
N ASP A 215 -2.57 -13.79 -1.80
CA ASP A 215 -2.43 -14.45 -0.50
C ASP A 215 -1.62 -13.59 0.47
N ARG A 216 -0.56 -12.91 -0.01
CA ARG A 216 0.18 -11.90 0.76
C ARG A 216 -0.70 -10.73 1.18
N GLU A 217 -1.49 -10.16 0.27
CA GLU A 217 -2.40 -9.04 0.61
C GLU A 217 -3.55 -9.48 1.54
N VAL A 218 -4.03 -10.72 1.42
CA VAL A 218 -5.00 -11.30 2.34
C VAL A 218 -4.38 -11.49 3.73
N SER A 219 -3.12 -11.92 3.84
CA SER A 219 -2.40 -12.02 5.11
C SER A 219 -2.26 -10.64 5.79
N ILE A 220 -1.90 -9.60 5.03
CA ILE A 220 -1.87 -8.21 5.53
C ILE A 220 -3.25 -7.75 6.01
N LEU A 221 -4.32 -8.13 5.30
CA LEU A 221 -5.71 -7.84 5.70
C LEU A 221 -6.06 -8.48 7.05
N VAL A 222 -5.61 -9.71 7.32
CA VAL A 222 -5.79 -10.35 8.64
C VAL A 222 -5.10 -9.54 9.73
N GLY A 223 -3.85 -9.16 9.51
CA GLY A 223 -3.07 -8.31 10.43
C GLY A 223 -3.77 -6.99 10.74
N ILE A 224 -4.21 -6.25 9.72
CA ILE A 224 -4.93 -4.98 9.91
C ILE A 224 -6.26 -5.18 10.66
N ARG A 225 -7.01 -6.24 10.38
CA ARG A 225 -8.26 -6.53 11.12
C ARG A 225 -8.00 -6.77 12.61
N PHE A 226 -6.91 -7.46 12.93
CA PHE A 226 -6.47 -7.62 14.31
C PHE A 226 -6.16 -6.27 14.97
N GLU A 227 -5.41 -5.39 14.30
CA GLU A 227 -5.06 -4.08 14.86
C GLU A 227 -6.29 -3.18 15.09
N VAL A 228 -7.27 -3.21 14.17
CA VAL A 228 -8.56 -2.56 14.37
C VAL A 228 -9.28 -3.14 15.59
N GLY A 229 -9.32 -4.47 15.71
CA GLY A 229 -9.93 -5.13 16.87
C GLY A 229 -9.25 -4.76 18.19
N PHE A 230 -7.93 -4.73 18.20
CA PHE A 230 -7.12 -4.35 19.35
C PHE A 230 -7.36 -2.88 19.76
N LEU A 231 -7.39 -1.97 18.79
CA LEU A 231 -7.70 -0.56 19.03
C LEU A 231 -9.10 -0.38 19.63
N LEU A 232 -10.11 -1.03 19.06
CA LEU A 232 -11.49 -0.98 19.55
C LEU A 232 -11.61 -1.56 20.97
N HIS A 233 -10.89 -2.65 21.26
CA HIS A 233 -10.86 -3.24 22.59
C HIS A 233 -10.29 -2.27 23.63
N ARG A 234 -9.16 -1.61 23.32
CA ARG A 234 -8.57 -0.58 24.19
C ARG A 234 -9.47 0.63 24.43
N GLN A 235 -10.37 0.93 23.50
CA GLN A 235 -11.37 1.99 23.63
C GLN A 235 -12.64 1.55 24.38
N GLY A 236 -12.72 0.28 24.84
CA GLY A 236 -13.92 -0.27 25.48
C GLY A 236 -15.06 -0.60 24.51
N GLN A 237 -14.81 -0.54 23.19
CA GLN A 237 -15.80 -0.87 22.17
C GLN A 237 -15.82 -2.39 21.88
N THR A 238 -16.21 -3.17 22.89
CA THR A 238 -15.96 -4.61 22.91
C THR A 238 -16.66 -5.38 21.79
N GLU A 239 -17.88 -5.00 21.41
CA GLU A 239 -18.57 -5.69 20.31
C GLU A 239 -17.95 -5.36 18.94
N GLY A 240 -17.42 -4.14 18.77
CA GLY A 240 -16.61 -3.78 17.61
C GLY A 240 -15.35 -4.62 17.52
N ALA A 241 -14.62 -4.76 18.63
CA ALA A 241 -13.43 -5.59 18.74
C ALA A 241 -13.71 -7.06 18.37
N ARG A 242 -14.76 -7.66 18.97
CA ARG A 242 -15.20 -9.02 18.68
C ARG A 242 -15.52 -9.24 17.20
N ARG A 243 -16.17 -8.27 16.53
CA ARG A 243 -16.44 -8.37 15.08
C ARG A 243 -15.15 -8.34 14.26
N ALA A 244 -14.22 -7.45 14.62
CA ALA A 244 -12.94 -7.34 13.92
C ALA A 244 -12.09 -8.63 14.08
N PHE A 245 -11.97 -9.16 15.30
CA PHE A 245 -11.25 -10.41 15.57
C PHE A 245 -11.89 -11.61 14.88
N ARG A 246 -13.22 -11.77 14.96
CA ARG A 246 -13.94 -12.80 14.19
C ARG A 246 -13.72 -12.65 12.69
N GLY A 247 -13.66 -11.42 12.19
CA GLY A 247 -13.34 -11.11 10.80
C GLY A 247 -11.94 -11.57 10.40
N ALA A 248 -10.94 -11.44 11.28
CA ALA A 248 -9.60 -11.97 11.06
C ALA A 248 -9.61 -13.50 11.06
N LEU A 249 -10.22 -14.13 12.07
CA LEU A 249 -10.28 -15.59 12.21
C LEU A 249 -11.11 -16.29 11.13
N LYS A 250 -12.06 -15.59 10.51
CA LYS A 250 -12.79 -16.10 9.34
C LYS A 250 -11.90 -16.27 8.12
N ILE A 251 -10.84 -15.45 7.99
CA ILE A 251 -9.86 -15.56 6.90
C ILE A 251 -8.76 -16.54 7.30
N ASP A 252 -8.16 -16.34 8.47
CA ASP A 252 -7.11 -17.20 9.00
C ASP A 252 -7.49 -17.72 10.39
N PRO A 253 -8.07 -18.93 10.46
CA PRO A 253 -8.39 -19.57 11.74
C PRO A 253 -7.17 -19.91 12.60
N SER A 254 -5.94 -19.81 12.09
CA SER A 254 -4.71 -20.07 12.84
C SER A 254 -4.05 -18.81 13.40
N PHE A 255 -4.67 -17.63 13.18
CA PHE A 255 -4.13 -16.35 13.59
C PHE A 255 -4.23 -16.15 15.11
N THR A 256 -3.20 -16.59 15.84
CA THR A 256 -3.11 -16.56 17.31
C THR A 256 -3.49 -15.20 17.91
N PRO A 257 -3.02 -14.04 17.39
CA PRO A 257 -3.33 -12.77 18.02
C PRO A 257 -4.81 -12.41 18.04
N ALA A 258 -5.55 -12.67 16.96
CA ALA A 258 -6.98 -12.37 16.91
C ALA A 258 -7.79 -13.33 17.79
N ARG A 259 -7.35 -14.58 17.95
CA ARG A 259 -8.03 -15.53 18.84
C ARG A 259 -7.84 -15.16 20.31
N ILE A 260 -6.63 -14.75 20.71
CA ILE A 260 -6.37 -14.24 22.05
C ILE A 260 -7.20 -12.97 22.30
N GLY A 261 -7.14 -11.99 21.40
CA GLY A 261 -7.93 -10.76 21.53
C GLY A 261 -9.44 -11.01 21.58
N LEU A 262 -9.95 -12.01 20.85
CA LEU A 262 -11.36 -12.41 20.93
C LEU A 262 -11.73 -12.97 22.30
N ALA A 263 -10.89 -13.87 22.83
CA ALA A 263 -11.11 -14.47 24.14
C ALA A 263 -11.05 -13.44 25.27
N GLU A 264 -10.04 -12.56 25.26
CA GLU A 264 -9.91 -11.46 26.22
C GLU A 264 -11.12 -10.53 26.18
N ALA A 265 -11.58 -10.16 24.96
CA ALA A 265 -12.79 -9.36 24.78
C ALA A 265 -14.05 -10.06 25.32
N GLN A 266 -14.19 -11.38 25.14
CA GLN A 266 -15.30 -12.15 25.68
C GLN A 266 -15.26 -12.25 27.21
N MET A 267 -14.09 -12.52 27.78
CA MET A 267 -13.89 -12.61 29.22
C MET A 267 -14.21 -11.27 29.90
N ALA A 268 -13.80 -10.15 29.31
CA ALA A 268 -14.12 -8.81 29.82
C ALA A 268 -15.63 -8.49 29.85
N GLU A 269 -16.44 -9.18 29.04
CA GLU A 269 -17.91 -9.04 29.00
C GLU A 269 -18.64 -10.07 29.88
N GLY A 270 -17.90 -10.86 30.66
CA GLY A 270 -18.47 -11.95 31.46
C GLY A 270 -18.84 -13.21 30.67
N ARG A 271 -18.49 -13.28 29.38
CA ARG A 271 -18.64 -14.47 28.53
C ARG A 271 -17.46 -15.42 28.69
N GLU A 272 -17.14 -15.75 29.93
CA GLU A 272 -15.93 -16.48 30.30
C GLU A 272 -15.85 -17.85 29.63
N LYS A 273 -16.97 -18.60 29.60
CA LYS A 273 -17.03 -19.92 28.96
C LYS A 273 -16.62 -19.86 27.48
N GLU A 274 -17.15 -18.89 26.74
CA GLU A 274 -16.80 -18.72 25.32
C GLU A 274 -15.32 -18.36 25.14
N GLY A 275 -14.78 -17.49 26.01
CA GLY A 275 -13.37 -17.13 25.97
C GLY A 275 -12.45 -18.32 26.24
N ILE A 276 -12.80 -19.15 27.24
CA ILE A 276 -12.07 -20.36 27.59
C ILE A 276 -12.07 -21.36 26.42
N GLU A 277 -13.25 -21.62 25.86
CA GLU A 277 -13.42 -22.51 24.70
C GLU A 277 -12.62 -22.01 23.49
N ASN A 278 -12.62 -20.70 23.25
CA ASN A 278 -11.85 -20.09 22.16
C ASN A 278 -10.34 -20.29 22.33
N LEU A 279 -9.79 -20.07 23.52
CA LEU A 279 -8.36 -20.31 23.76
C LEU A 279 -8.01 -21.80 23.66
N TRP A 280 -8.86 -22.68 24.20
CA TRP A 280 -8.67 -24.13 24.09
C TRP A 280 -8.64 -24.59 22.63
N GLU A 281 -9.61 -24.16 21.82
CA GLU A 281 -9.63 -24.46 20.37
C GLU A 281 -8.38 -23.91 19.67
N GLY A 282 -7.91 -22.73 20.10
CA GLY A 282 -6.67 -22.14 19.59
C GLY A 282 -5.46 -23.02 19.78
N TRP A 283 -5.29 -23.54 21.00
CA TRP A 283 -4.23 -24.48 21.29
C TRP A 283 -4.40 -25.79 20.52
N GLU A 284 -5.61 -26.35 20.44
CA GLU A 284 -5.85 -27.59 19.69
C GLU A 284 -5.48 -27.44 18.20
N ARG A 285 -5.79 -26.28 17.61
CA ARG A 285 -5.55 -26.00 16.20
C ARG A 285 -4.09 -25.69 15.87
N THR A 286 -3.42 -24.92 16.72
CA THR A 286 -2.08 -24.38 16.42
C THR A 286 -0.95 -25.07 17.18
N GLY A 287 -1.27 -25.74 18.28
CA GLY A 287 -0.29 -26.26 19.23
C GLY A 287 0.50 -25.19 19.99
N GLN A 288 0.21 -23.90 19.81
CA GLN A 288 0.95 -22.82 20.45
C GLN A 288 0.58 -22.71 21.93
N THR A 289 1.57 -22.87 22.80
CA THR A 289 1.41 -22.90 24.26
C THR A 289 0.91 -21.57 24.82
N LEU A 290 1.09 -20.46 24.10
CA LEU A 290 0.59 -19.14 24.48
C LEU A 290 -0.92 -19.14 24.80
N HIS A 291 -1.72 -19.93 24.08
CA HIS A 291 -3.15 -20.06 24.37
C HIS A 291 -3.42 -20.67 25.75
N LEU A 292 -2.63 -21.67 26.15
CA LEU A 292 -2.72 -22.29 27.47
C LEU A 292 -2.22 -21.34 28.56
N VAL A 293 -1.16 -20.57 28.29
CA VAL A 293 -0.66 -19.56 29.24
C VAL A 293 -1.72 -18.49 29.52
N ARG A 294 -2.49 -18.06 28.51
CA ARG A 294 -3.61 -17.12 28.71
C ARG A 294 -4.75 -17.73 29.55
N LEU A 295 -5.00 -19.04 29.41
CA LEU A 295 -5.96 -19.76 30.27
C LEU A 295 -5.42 -19.92 31.71
N GLU A 296 -4.14 -20.23 31.86
CA GLU A 296 -3.44 -20.29 33.15
C GLU A 296 -3.57 -18.97 33.89
N GLU A 297 -3.19 -17.85 33.26
CA GLU A 297 -3.32 -16.50 33.83
C GLU A 297 -4.76 -16.22 34.29
N PHE A 298 -5.74 -16.51 33.44
CA PHE A 298 -7.17 -16.33 33.77
C PHE A 298 -7.60 -17.15 35.00
N TYR A 299 -7.27 -18.44 35.06
CA TYR A 299 -7.67 -19.29 36.19
C TYR A 299 -6.95 -18.93 37.50
N LEU A 300 -5.68 -18.52 37.43
CA LEU A 300 -4.92 -18.04 38.58
C LEU A 300 -5.52 -16.74 39.13
N GLU A 301 -5.88 -15.79 38.27
CA GLU A 301 -6.56 -14.54 38.67
C GLU A 301 -7.91 -14.80 39.35
N LYS A 302 -8.62 -15.84 38.94
CA LYS A 302 -9.88 -16.29 39.56
C LYS A 302 -9.69 -17.07 40.86
N GLY A 303 -8.45 -17.38 41.25
CA GLY A 303 -8.16 -18.19 42.43
C GLY A 303 -8.59 -19.65 42.28
N ASN A 304 -8.57 -20.20 41.07
CA ASN A 304 -8.91 -21.60 40.79
C ASN A 304 -7.68 -22.38 40.31
N PRO A 305 -6.74 -22.71 41.22
CA PRO A 305 -5.50 -23.40 40.87
C PRO A 305 -5.72 -24.84 40.36
N ASP A 306 -6.76 -25.53 40.85
CA ASP A 306 -7.11 -26.89 40.41
C ASP A 306 -7.46 -26.94 38.92
N ALA A 307 -8.14 -25.90 38.41
CA ALA A 307 -8.44 -25.78 37.00
C ALA A 307 -7.17 -25.62 36.13
N VAL A 308 -6.11 -25.01 36.67
CA VAL A 308 -4.83 -24.87 35.97
C VAL A 308 -4.11 -26.22 35.87
N ILE A 309 -4.08 -26.99 36.96
CA ILE A 309 -3.50 -28.35 36.94
C ILE A 309 -4.27 -29.22 35.94
N SER A 310 -5.61 -29.20 36.01
CA SER A 310 -6.49 -29.93 35.08
C SER A 310 -6.29 -29.51 33.62
N LEU A 311 -6.01 -28.22 33.36
CA LEU A 311 -5.74 -27.70 32.02
C LEU A 311 -4.50 -28.38 31.41
N TYR A 312 -3.39 -28.42 32.17
CA TYR A 312 -2.15 -29.03 31.71
C TYR A 312 -2.23 -30.55 31.63
N GLU A 313 -2.93 -31.21 32.55
CA GLU A 313 -3.20 -32.65 32.48
C GLU A 313 -4.00 -33.01 31.21
N LYS A 314 -5.05 -32.24 30.90
CA LYS A 314 -5.84 -32.43 29.67
C LYS A 314 -4.97 -32.19 28.43
N ALA A 315 -4.11 -31.18 28.44
CA ALA A 315 -3.21 -30.88 27.33
C ALA A 315 -2.19 -32.01 27.11
N LEU A 316 -1.59 -32.52 28.19
CA LEU A 316 -0.66 -33.66 28.18
C LEU A 316 -1.37 -34.96 27.78
N GLY A 317 -2.63 -35.17 28.17
CA GLY A 317 -3.42 -36.31 27.71
C GLY A 317 -3.57 -36.36 26.18
N LYS A 318 -3.59 -35.20 25.51
CA LYS A 318 -3.59 -35.12 24.04
C LYS A 318 -2.19 -35.14 23.42
N LYS A 319 -1.17 -34.62 24.11
CA LYS A 319 0.23 -34.61 23.66
C LYS A 319 1.18 -35.09 24.78
N PRO A 320 1.24 -36.40 25.07
CA PRO A 320 1.95 -36.92 26.26
C PRO A 320 3.47 -36.71 26.26
N GLY A 321 4.07 -36.55 25.07
CA GLY A 321 5.51 -36.36 24.88
C GLY A 321 5.94 -34.93 24.59
N ASN A 322 5.09 -33.92 24.84
CA ASN A 322 5.49 -32.53 24.62
C ASN A 322 6.28 -32.00 25.85
N PRO A 323 7.59 -31.74 25.74
CA PRO A 323 8.41 -31.29 26.88
C PRO A 323 8.03 -29.89 27.36
N GLY A 324 7.63 -28.99 26.46
CA GLY A 324 7.15 -27.66 26.81
C GLY A 324 5.90 -27.71 27.71
N LEU A 325 4.94 -28.59 27.42
CA LEU A 325 3.75 -28.74 28.27
C LEU A 325 4.09 -29.25 29.68
N ARG A 326 5.06 -30.15 29.81
CA ARG A 326 5.55 -30.64 31.11
C ARG A 326 6.30 -29.54 31.88
N TYR A 327 7.14 -28.77 31.18
CA TYR A 327 7.79 -27.59 31.74
C TYR A 327 6.77 -26.58 32.28
N HIS A 328 5.73 -26.28 31.50
CA HIS A 328 4.67 -25.37 31.94
C HIS A 328 3.86 -25.91 33.12
N GLN A 329 3.58 -27.22 33.17
CA GLN A 329 2.96 -27.86 34.32
C GLN A 329 3.84 -27.70 35.57
N ALA A 330 5.13 -27.99 35.48
CA ALA A 330 6.08 -27.84 36.58
C ALA A 330 6.19 -26.39 37.06
N ARG A 331 6.19 -25.42 36.13
CA ARG A 331 6.20 -23.99 36.45
C ARG A 331 5.00 -23.58 37.30
N VAL A 332 3.80 -24.03 36.92
CA VAL A 332 2.58 -23.77 37.70
C VAL A 332 2.63 -24.48 39.05
N GLN A 333 3.06 -25.74 39.10
CA GLN A 333 3.20 -26.49 40.35
C GLN A 333 4.13 -25.77 41.33
N ASN A 334 5.28 -25.26 40.87
CA ASN A 334 6.17 -24.43 41.69
C ASN A 334 5.48 -23.14 42.18
N LEU A 335 4.70 -22.47 41.32
CA LEU A 335 3.93 -21.27 41.72
C LEU A 335 2.91 -21.59 42.83
N LEU A 336 2.35 -22.80 42.84
CA LEU A 336 1.38 -23.28 43.82
C LEU A 336 2.02 -23.88 45.08
N GLY A 337 3.35 -23.90 45.19
CA GLY A 337 4.06 -24.49 46.33
C GLY A 337 4.09 -26.03 46.32
N MET A 338 3.95 -26.64 45.14
CA MET A 338 4.08 -28.08 44.92
C MET A 338 5.49 -28.37 44.39
N GLU A 339 6.53 -28.01 45.18
CA GLU A 339 7.91 -28.01 44.69
C GLU A 339 8.44 -29.42 44.41
N GLU A 340 7.98 -30.45 45.13
CA GLU A 340 8.41 -31.83 44.93
C GLU A 340 7.91 -32.39 43.59
N GLU A 341 6.62 -32.17 43.29
CA GLU A 341 6.02 -32.56 42.03
C GLU A 341 6.63 -31.80 40.86
N ALA A 342 6.85 -30.49 41.03
CA ALA A 342 7.49 -29.65 40.03
C ALA A 342 8.91 -30.15 39.71
N LEU A 343 9.73 -30.41 40.74
CA LEU A 343 11.09 -30.90 40.54
C LEU A 343 11.10 -32.27 39.87
N PHE A 344 10.28 -33.21 40.33
CA PHE A 344 10.17 -34.54 39.73
C PHE A 344 9.82 -34.48 38.23
N ARG A 345 8.96 -33.52 37.84
CA ARG A 345 8.62 -33.29 36.43
C ARG A 345 9.79 -32.71 35.63
N LEU A 346 10.58 -31.79 36.19
CA LEU A 346 11.74 -31.18 35.50
C LEU A 346 12.93 -32.13 35.40
N GLU A 347 13.20 -32.94 36.42
CA GLU A 347 14.26 -33.98 36.38
C GLU A 347 13.97 -34.99 35.27
N ALA A 348 12.69 -35.36 35.09
CA ALA A 348 12.26 -36.25 34.02
C ALA A 348 12.37 -35.63 32.61
N LEU A 349 12.71 -34.35 32.49
CA LEU A 349 12.93 -33.63 31.23
C LEU A 349 14.43 -33.40 30.94
N GLU A 350 15.31 -33.69 31.89
CA GLU A 350 16.74 -33.42 31.74
C GLU A 350 17.34 -34.33 30.65
N GLY A 351 17.90 -33.71 29.61
CA GLY A 351 18.46 -34.41 28.45
C GLY A 351 17.48 -34.69 27.30
N ASP A 352 16.19 -34.38 27.46
CA ASP A 352 15.18 -34.57 26.42
C ASP A 352 15.22 -33.50 25.31
N ALA A 353 15.76 -32.32 25.62
CA ALA A 353 15.76 -31.17 24.72
C ALA A 353 16.90 -30.18 25.02
N ASP A 354 17.11 -29.25 24.08
CA ASP A 354 18.00 -28.10 24.26
C ASP A 354 17.27 -27.06 25.13
N TRP A 355 17.52 -27.11 26.44
CA TRP A 355 16.87 -26.21 27.42
C TRP A 355 17.54 -24.83 27.50
N GLY A 356 16.72 -23.79 27.51
CA GLY A 356 17.13 -22.39 27.57
C GLY A 356 17.17 -21.82 28.99
N GLY A 357 17.41 -20.50 29.09
CA GLY A 357 17.58 -19.83 30.38
C GLY A 357 16.36 -19.95 31.30
N GLU A 358 15.15 -19.90 30.72
CA GLU A 358 13.89 -20.06 31.45
C GLU A 358 13.79 -21.40 32.22
N PHE A 359 14.22 -22.51 31.61
CA PHE A 359 14.17 -23.82 32.25
C PHE A 359 15.14 -23.89 33.44
N TYR A 360 16.39 -23.52 33.23
CA TYR A 360 17.39 -23.55 34.30
C TYR A 360 17.09 -22.56 35.42
N ARG A 361 16.44 -21.43 35.09
CA ARG A 361 15.96 -20.48 36.09
C ARG A 361 14.91 -21.11 37.00
N LEU A 362 13.90 -21.75 36.42
CA LEU A 362 12.85 -22.44 37.18
C LEU A 362 13.44 -23.54 38.06
N THR A 363 14.34 -24.35 37.53
CA THR A 363 15.03 -25.41 38.29
C THR A 363 15.82 -24.84 39.48
N GLY A 364 16.56 -23.75 39.26
CA GLY A 364 17.29 -23.06 40.33
C GLY A 364 16.38 -22.48 41.41
N GLU A 365 15.26 -21.83 41.02
CA GLU A 365 14.26 -21.28 41.95
C GLU A 365 13.63 -22.37 42.83
N ILE A 366 13.34 -23.55 42.26
CA ILE A 366 12.81 -24.69 43.01
C ILE A 366 13.85 -25.20 44.02
N TYR A 367 15.11 -25.37 43.60
CA TYR A 367 16.18 -25.80 44.51
C TYR A 367 16.43 -24.81 45.65
N GLU A 368 16.39 -23.51 45.36
CA GLU A 368 16.54 -22.44 46.36
C GLU A 368 15.43 -22.51 47.41
N ARG A 369 14.15 -22.64 46.99
CA ARG A 369 13.01 -22.80 47.92
C ARG A 369 13.13 -24.01 48.82
N ARG A 370 13.76 -25.08 48.33
CA ARG A 370 14.03 -26.32 49.09
C ARG A 370 15.31 -26.26 49.93
N GLY A 371 16.05 -25.15 49.91
CA GLY A 371 17.31 -24.98 50.64
C GLY A 371 18.49 -25.75 50.04
N GLN A 372 18.38 -26.25 48.82
CA GLN A 372 19.41 -27.02 48.11
C GLN A 372 20.34 -26.07 47.33
N ILE A 373 21.09 -25.26 48.07
CA ILE A 373 21.83 -24.10 47.52
C ILE A 373 22.86 -24.50 46.44
N GLU A 374 23.58 -25.60 46.62
CA GLU A 374 24.59 -26.04 45.64
C GLU A 374 23.94 -26.41 44.29
N LEU A 375 22.81 -27.11 44.31
CA LEU A 375 22.08 -27.47 43.10
C LEU A 375 21.44 -26.25 42.42
N ALA A 376 20.94 -25.29 43.21
CA ALA A 376 20.47 -24.01 42.68
C ALA A 376 21.59 -23.24 41.95
N LEU A 377 22.77 -23.16 42.57
CA LEU A 377 23.95 -22.52 41.98
C LEU A 377 24.36 -23.19 40.67
N ASP A 378 24.35 -24.52 40.60
CA ASP A 378 24.69 -25.26 39.39
C ASP A 378 23.68 -25.01 38.26
N ALA A 379 22.38 -24.93 38.57
CA ALA A 379 21.36 -24.54 37.60
C ALA A 379 21.59 -23.10 37.08
N TYR A 380 21.87 -22.14 37.96
CA TYR A 380 22.13 -20.76 37.54
C TYR A 380 23.42 -20.60 36.74
N LYS A 381 24.47 -21.37 37.04
CA LYS A 381 25.71 -21.41 36.23
C LYS A 381 25.43 -21.85 34.79
N ARG A 382 24.44 -22.73 34.55
CA ARG A 382 24.03 -23.10 33.18
C ARG A 382 23.51 -21.89 32.42
N ILE A 383 22.72 -21.02 33.04
CA ILE A 383 22.21 -19.79 32.39
C ILE A 383 23.36 -18.90 31.95
N LEU A 384 24.40 -18.74 32.78
CA LEU A 384 25.58 -17.93 32.45
C LEU A 384 26.40 -18.49 31.27
N SER A 385 26.21 -19.75 30.92
CA SER A 385 26.82 -20.36 29.74
C SER A 385 26.01 -20.19 28.45
N LEU A 386 24.78 -19.67 28.54
CA LEU A 386 23.89 -19.40 27.41
C LEU A 386 24.09 -17.97 26.85
N VAL A 387 23.61 -17.73 25.63
CA VAL A 387 23.58 -16.38 25.07
C VAL A 387 22.53 -15.54 25.82
N PRO A 388 22.84 -14.29 26.26
CA PRO A 388 21.92 -13.49 27.07
C PRO A 388 20.53 -13.23 26.46
N SER A 389 20.38 -13.28 25.13
CA SER A 389 19.09 -13.15 24.45
C SER A 389 18.18 -14.36 24.66
N ASP A 390 18.75 -15.54 24.88
CA ASP A 390 18.03 -16.82 24.97
C ASP A 390 17.30 -17.00 26.32
N ASP A 391 17.45 -16.01 27.20
CA ASP A 391 16.84 -15.97 28.52
C ASP A 391 15.44 -15.30 28.54
N GLN A 392 14.97 -14.86 27.37
CA GLN A 392 13.67 -14.20 27.20
C GLN A 392 12.57 -15.20 26.79
N PRO A 393 11.33 -15.03 27.30
CA PRO A 393 10.23 -15.98 27.09
C PRO A 393 9.61 -15.98 25.70
N TYR A 394 9.90 -14.96 24.88
CA TYR A 394 9.30 -14.80 23.57
C TYR A 394 10.34 -14.49 22.50
N VAL A 395 10.12 -15.01 21.31
CA VAL A 395 10.98 -14.79 20.14
C VAL A 395 10.15 -14.63 18.88
N CYS A 396 10.55 -13.68 18.04
CA CYS A 396 9.98 -13.55 16.70
C CYS A 396 10.60 -14.57 15.76
N LYS A 397 9.81 -15.52 15.25
CA LYS A 397 10.29 -16.53 14.28
C LYS A 397 10.79 -15.94 12.96
N ALA A 398 10.40 -14.70 12.64
CA ALA A 398 10.80 -14.02 11.40
C ALA A 398 12.13 -13.26 11.51
N CYS A 399 12.32 -12.46 12.56
CA CYS A 399 13.52 -11.61 12.71
C CYS A 399 14.45 -12.04 13.86
N ARG A 400 14.10 -13.10 14.59
CA ARG A 400 14.87 -13.68 15.70
C ARG A 400 15.13 -12.73 16.88
N THR A 401 14.41 -11.63 16.94
CA THR A 401 14.42 -10.73 18.10
C THR A 401 13.64 -11.37 19.25
N PHE A 402 14.27 -11.38 20.42
CA PHE A 402 13.70 -11.86 21.67
C PHE A 402 13.01 -10.72 22.45
N TYR A 403 11.96 -11.03 23.19
CA TYR A 403 11.15 -10.07 23.93
C TYR A 403 10.76 -10.59 25.33
N PRO A 404 10.65 -9.70 26.33
CA PRO A 404 10.15 -10.06 27.66
C PRO A 404 8.64 -10.29 27.70
N GLY A 405 7.90 -9.76 26.72
CA GLY A 405 6.46 -9.86 26.62
C GLY A 405 6.00 -10.23 25.21
N TRP A 406 4.79 -10.74 25.12
CA TRP A 406 4.17 -11.08 23.84
C TRP A 406 3.45 -9.89 23.22
N SER A 407 3.52 -9.77 21.89
CA SER A 407 2.65 -8.88 21.11
C SER A 407 2.17 -9.56 19.84
N GLY A 408 0.98 -9.17 19.37
CA GLY A 408 0.41 -9.71 18.13
C GLY A 408 1.14 -9.31 16.85
N ARG A 409 1.91 -8.21 16.92
CA ARG A 409 2.75 -7.65 15.86
C ARG A 409 4.16 -7.39 16.40
N CYS A 410 5.16 -7.88 15.70
CA CYS A 410 6.56 -7.75 16.09
C CYS A 410 7.00 -6.27 16.12
N PRO A 411 7.52 -5.75 17.26
CA PRO A 411 8.02 -4.38 17.33
C PRO A 411 9.20 -4.11 16.37
N ALA A 412 10.08 -5.09 16.13
CA ALA A 412 11.27 -4.91 15.29
C ALA A 412 10.99 -5.05 13.79
N CYS A 413 10.29 -6.11 13.36
CA CYS A 413 10.07 -6.39 11.93
C CYS A 413 8.66 -6.11 11.45
N HIS A 414 7.75 -5.71 12.34
CA HIS A 414 6.37 -5.33 12.03
C HIS A 414 5.49 -6.42 11.42
N GLN A 415 5.96 -7.67 11.34
CA GLN A 415 5.16 -8.81 10.93
C GLN A 415 4.21 -9.25 12.05
N TRP A 416 3.03 -9.72 11.65
CA TRP A 416 2.01 -10.26 12.55
C TRP A 416 2.15 -11.76 12.75
N ASN A 417 1.67 -12.27 13.88
CA ASN A 417 1.61 -13.71 14.16
C ASN A 417 2.97 -14.42 14.07
N THR A 418 4.04 -13.71 14.43
CA THR A 418 5.42 -14.23 14.41
C THR A 418 6.03 -14.43 15.79
N ILE A 419 5.52 -13.77 16.83
CA ILE A 419 6.03 -13.92 18.18
C ILE A 419 5.45 -15.19 18.80
N VAL A 420 6.33 -16.12 19.13
CA VAL A 420 6.02 -17.39 19.79
C VAL A 420 6.74 -17.46 21.13
N ARG A 421 6.27 -18.34 22.01
CA ARG A 421 6.99 -18.67 23.25
C ARG A 421 8.14 -19.63 22.96
N THR A 422 9.20 -19.51 23.74
CA THR A 422 10.32 -20.46 23.79
C THR A 422 9.95 -21.73 24.58
N ASP A 423 8.97 -21.64 25.48
CA ASP A 423 8.49 -22.74 26.32
C ASP A 423 9.61 -23.42 27.13
N GLY A 424 10.56 -22.60 27.62
CA GLY A 424 11.74 -23.08 28.35
C GLY A 424 12.87 -23.60 27.46
N LEU A 425 12.66 -23.75 26.15
CA LEU A 425 13.63 -24.30 25.20
C LEU A 425 14.55 -23.22 24.61
N LEU A 426 15.76 -23.61 24.23
CA LEU A 426 16.60 -22.80 23.35
C LEU A 426 15.96 -22.71 21.98
N PHE A 427 15.91 -21.49 21.45
CA PHE A 427 15.41 -21.26 20.11
C PHE A 427 16.54 -21.48 19.09
N THR A 428 16.93 -22.74 18.88
CA THR A 428 17.94 -23.11 17.86
C THR A 428 17.27 -23.35 16.51
N ASP A 429 17.98 -23.04 15.41
CA ASP A 429 17.50 -23.28 14.04
C ASP A 429 17.40 -24.79 13.73
N ARG A 430 16.32 -25.44 14.17
CA ARG A 430 15.88 -26.73 13.59
C ARG A 430 14.36 -26.83 13.55
N PRO A 431 13.74 -26.65 12.37
CA PRO A 431 12.40 -27.16 12.13
C PRO A 431 12.51 -28.64 11.69
N HIS A 432 12.09 -29.57 12.54
CA HIS A 432 11.61 -30.86 12.03
C HIS A 432 10.19 -30.64 11.48
N GLY A 433 10.08 -30.47 10.16
CA GLY A 433 8.83 -30.53 9.41
C GLY A 433 8.41 -29.24 8.69
N GLU A 434 8.76 -29.16 7.41
CA GLU A 434 8.08 -28.47 6.28
C GLU A 434 7.44 -27.07 6.47
N ALA A 435 7.99 -26.06 5.77
CA ALA A 435 7.47 -25.54 4.49
C ALA A 435 8.06 -24.15 4.15
N ASP A 436 8.59 -24.08 2.93
CA ASP A 436 9.08 -22.97 2.11
C ASP A 436 8.95 -21.51 2.58
N SER A 437 10.10 -20.81 2.54
CA SER A 437 10.16 -19.34 2.55
C SER A 437 10.09 -18.82 1.11
N PRO A 438 9.15 -17.91 0.75
CA PRO A 438 9.19 -17.26 -0.55
C PRO A 438 10.31 -16.21 -0.57
N THR A 439 11.16 -16.31 -1.58
CA THR A 439 12.18 -15.32 -1.92
C THR A 439 11.55 -13.97 -2.24
N ILE A 440 12.12 -12.90 -1.67
CA ILE A 440 11.75 -11.52 -1.97
C ILE A 440 12.44 -11.13 -3.29
N PRO A 441 11.72 -10.70 -4.33
CA PRO A 441 12.36 -10.17 -5.53
C PRO A 441 13.02 -8.83 -5.19
N SER A 442 14.29 -8.68 -5.56
CA SER A 442 14.98 -7.39 -5.56
C SER A 442 14.30 -6.41 -6.50
N ALA A 443 14.10 -5.17 -6.05
CA ALA A 443 13.54 -4.10 -6.86
C ALA A 443 14.37 -3.86 -8.14
N PRO A 444 13.75 -3.61 -9.30
CA PRO A 444 14.48 -3.23 -10.51
C PRO A 444 15.14 -1.87 -10.29
N SER A 445 16.38 -1.74 -10.77
CA SER A 445 17.07 -0.45 -10.78
C SER A 445 16.26 0.58 -11.58
N LEU A 446 16.27 1.85 -11.14
CA LEU A 446 15.66 3.02 -11.81
C LEU A 446 15.97 3.12 -13.32
N ARG A 447 16.98 2.40 -13.81
CA ARG A 447 17.41 2.34 -15.21
C ARG A 447 16.45 1.57 -16.12
N THR A 448 15.70 0.60 -15.59
CA THR A 448 14.89 -0.33 -16.39
C THR A 448 13.48 0.19 -16.67
N ALA A 449 12.91 1.02 -15.77
CA ALA A 449 11.52 1.50 -15.87
C ALA A 449 11.29 2.61 -16.92
N TYR A 450 12.35 3.18 -17.51
CA TYR A 450 12.26 4.29 -18.46
C TYR A 450 12.80 3.97 -19.87
N GLN A 451 13.30 2.75 -20.10
CA GLN A 451 13.71 2.32 -21.45
C GLN A 451 12.50 2.03 -22.37
N GLU A 452 11.35 1.65 -21.81
CA GLU A 452 10.13 1.33 -22.58
C GLU A 452 9.51 2.53 -23.30
N TYR A 453 9.85 3.77 -22.90
CA TYR A 453 9.36 4.98 -23.56
C TYR A 453 10.11 5.30 -24.89
N PHE A 454 11.23 4.63 -25.18
CA PHE A 454 12.03 4.84 -26.39
C PHE A 454 11.88 3.74 -27.45
N SER A 455 11.27 2.61 -27.11
CA SER A 455 10.77 1.65 -28.09
C SER A 455 9.39 2.08 -28.52
N GLY A 456 9.31 2.89 -29.58
CA GLY A 456 8.04 3.13 -30.28
C GLY A 456 7.34 1.81 -30.66
N PRO A 457 6.08 1.85 -31.11
CA PRO A 457 5.37 0.63 -31.53
C PRO A 457 6.22 -0.11 -32.56
N THR A 458 6.53 -1.38 -32.31
CA THR A 458 7.07 -2.27 -33.32
C THR A 458 6.06 -2.32 -34.46
N PRO A 459 6.43 -1.96 -35.71
CA PRO A 459 5.55 -2.18 -36.85
C PRO A 459 5.27 -3.68 -37.01
N PRO A 460 4.14 -4.06 -37.65
CA PRO A 460 3.60 -5.42 -37.62
C PRO A 460 4.55 -6.50 -38.13
#